data_AF-A0A1H4R2P6-F1
#
_entry.id   AF-A0A1H4R2P6-F1
#
_cell.length_a   1.000
_cell.length_b   1.000
_cell.length_c   1.000
_cell.angle_alpha   90.00
_cell.angle_beta   90.00
_cell.angle_gamma   90.00
#
_symmetry.space_group_name_H-M   'P 1'
#
loop_
_entity.id
_entity.type
_entity.pdbx_description
1 polymer ?
#
loop_
_entity_poly.entity_id
_entity_poly.type
_entity_poly.pdbx_seq_one_letter_code
_entity_poly.pdbx_strand_id
1 'polypeptide(L)' 'MSLRDQGFKFCISPYNKQGQWLHPTVFKVMHPDWTDVTEWPTEQLVAYLMPVPEQQELFAA' A
#
# COMPACT_ATOMS: atom_id res chain seq x y z
N MET A 1 4.91 8.62 19.05
CA MET A 1 4.58 7.26 18.56
C MET A 1 3.99 7.40 17.18
N SER A 2 4.45 6.59 16.22
CA SER A 2 3.86 6.56 14.88
C SER A 2 2.55 5.77 14.88
N LEU A 3 1.75 5.86 13.81
CA LEU A 3 0.56 5.03 13.63
C LEU A 3 0.94 3.54 13.51
N ARG A 4 2.10 3.26 12.91
CA ARG A 4 2.68 1.90 12.84
C ARG A 4 2.96 1.33 14.24
N ASP A 5 3.58 2.12 15.12
CA ASP A 5 3.86 1.70 16.51
C ASP A 5 2.58 1.44 17.31
N GLN A 6 1.46 2.06 16.91
CA GLN A 6 0.13 1.86 17.48
C GLN A 6 -0.62 0.67 16.85
N GLY A 7 0.01 -0.05 15.91
CA GLY A 7 -0.57 -1.23 15.28
C GLY A 7 -1.48 -0.94 14.08
N PHE A 8 -1.55 0.30 13.59
CA PHE A 8 -2.25 0.61 12.35
C PHE A 8 -1.52 0.00 11.15
N LYS A 9 -2.27 -0.28 10.09
CA LYS A 9 -1.77 -0.84 8.83
C LYS A 9 -1.90 0.19 7.72
N PHE A 10 -0.86 0.39 6.94
CA PHE A 10 -0.94 1.18 5.72
C PHE A 10 -1.49 0.28 4.61
N CYS A 11 -2.71 0.58 4.18
CA CYS A 11 -3.45 -0.23 3.23
C CYS A 11 -3.72 0.55 1.95
N ILE A 12 -3.70 -0.14 0.81
CA ILE A 12 -3.98 0.42 -0.50
C ILE A 12 -5.29 -0.16 -1.04
N SER A 13 -6.15 0.71 -1.55
CA SER A 13 -7.43 0.33 -2.13
C SER A 13 -7.23 -0.52 -3.38
N PRO A 14 -8.22 -1.34 -3.77
CA PRO A 14 -8.27 -1.87 -5.11
C PRO A 14 -8.09 -0.75 -6.13
N TYR A 15 -7.41 -1.05 -7.24
CA TYR A 15 -7.10 -0.10 -8.31
C TYR A 15 -6.11 1.02 -7.93
N ASN A 16 -5.39 0.89 -6.81
CA ASN A 16 -4.27 1.77 -6.43
C ASN A 16 -4.63 3.27 -6.34
N LYS A 17 -5.90 3.60 -6.11
CA LYS A 17 -6.38 4.99 -6.09
C LYS A 17 -6.19 5.67 -4.73
N GLN A 18 -6.16 4.90 -3.65
CA GLN A 18 -6.08 5.43 -2.29
C GLN A 18 -5.14 4.58 -1.45
N GLY A 19 -4.31 5.25 -0.64
CA GLY A 19 -3.51 4.64 0.40
C GLY A 19 -3.78 5.37 1.73
N GLN A 20 -4.11 4.63 2.79
CA GLN A 20 -4.35 5.21 4.12
C GLN A 20 -3.96 4.25 5.25
N TRP A 21 -3.66 4.84 6.41
CA TRP A 21 -3.49 4.10 7.65
C TRP A 21 -4.85 3.71 8.22
N LEU A 22 -5.08 2.41 8.35
CA LEU A 22 -6.31 1.83 8.88
C LEU A 22 -6.05 1.09 10.19
N HIS A 23 -6.99 1.23 11.12
CA HIS A 23 -7.04 0.36 12.29
C HIS A 23 -7.31 -1.08 11.82
N PRO A 24 -6.67 -2.13 12.39
CA PRO A 24 -6.81 -3.51 11.92
C PRO A 24 -8.27 -4.00 11.84
N THR A 25 -9.13 -3.55 12.75
CA THR A 25 -10.57 -3.86 12.72
C THR A 25 -11.28 -3.20 11.54
N VAL A 26 -10.96 -1.93 11.24
CA VAL A 26 -11.55 -1.20 10.12
C VAL A 26 -11.12 -1.84 8.80
N PHE A 27 -9.83 -2.16 8.68
CA PHE A 27 -9.30 -2.90 7.55
C PHE A 27 -10.08 -4.21 7.30
N LYS A 28 -10.21 -5.06 8.32
CA LYS A 28 -10.88 -6.36 8.20
C LYS A 28 -12.39 -6.28 7.91
N VAL A 29 -13.08 -5.26 8.44
CA VAL A 29 -14.55 -5.19 8.40
C VAL A 29 -15.06 -4.30 7.27
N MET A 30 -14.43 -3.15 7.04
CA MET A 30 -14.89 -2.13 6.09
C MET A 30 -14.16 -2.22 4.74
N HIS A 31 -12.93 -2.72 4.74
CA HIS A 31 -12.03 -2.70 3.58
C HIS A 31 -11.34 -4.05 3.33
N PRO A 32 -12.10 -5.18 3.31
CA PRO A 32 -11.51 -6.52 3.21
C PRO A 32 -10.77 -6.76 1.89
N ASP A 33 -11.06 -5.96 0.87
CA ASP A 33 -10.50 -5.97 -0.47
C ASP A 33 -9.24 -5.10 -0.61
N TRP A 34 -8.86 -4.35 0.43
CA TRP A 34 -7.65 -3.55 0.43
C TRP A 34 -6.43 -4.42 0.70
N THR A 35 -5.26 -3.98 0.24
CA THR A 35 -4.00 -4.69 0.45
C THR A 35 -3.19 -4.02 1.55
N ASP A 36 -2.84 -4.77 2.60
CA ASP A 36 -1.88 -4.31 3.62
C ASP A 36 -0.46 -4.33 3.04
N VAL A 37 0.14 -3.16 2.90
CA VAL A 37 1.51 -2.97 2.38
C VAL A 37 2.47 -2.43 3.45
N THR A 38 2.07 -2.43 4.73
CA THR A 38 2.81 -1.78 5.84
C THR A 38 4.28 -2.23 5.92
N GLU A 39 4.52 -3.51 5.64
CA GLU A 39 5.82 -4.15 5.78
C GLU A 39 6.44 -4.50 4.42
N TRP A 40 5.88 -3.98 3.33
CA TRP A 40 6.40 -4.28 2.00
C TRP A 40 7.72 -3.56 1.76
N PRO A 41 8.72 -4.24 1.17
CA PRO A 41 9.91 -3.58 0.66
C PRO A 41 9.54 -2.66 -0.49
N THR A 42 10.33 -1.60 -0.68
CA THR A 42 10.04 -0.55 -1.67
C THR A 42 9.88 -1.12 -3.08
N GLU A 43 10.70 -2.08 -3.48
CA GLU A 43 10.67 -2.70 -4.80
C GLU A 43 9.33 -3.42 -5.06
N GLN A 44 8.80 -4.11 -4.04
CA GLN A 44 7.50 -4.78 -4.12
C GLN A 44 6.37 -3.75 -4.22
N LEU A 45 6.47 -2.65 -3.47
CA LEU A 45 5.49 -1.57 -3.53
C LEU A 45 5.46 -0.89 -4.91
N VAL A 46 6.63 -0.62 -5.49
CA VAL A 46 6.73 -0.02 -6.83
C VAL A 46 6.16 -0.97 -7.88
N ALA A 47 6.53 -2.25 -7.86
CA ALA A 47 6.00 -3.24 -8.81
C ALA A 47 4.47 -3.39 -8.73
N TYR A 48 3.90 -3.21 -7.53
CA TYR A 48 2.46 -3.26 -7.31
C TYR A 48 1.72 -2.01 -7.78
N LEU A 49 2.30 -0.83 -7.55
CA LEU A 49 1.67 0.44 -7.92
C LEU A 49 1.84 0.78 -9.39
N MET A 50 2.93 0.33 -9.99
CA MET A 50 3.34 0.66 -11.35
C MET A 50 3.61 -0.62 -12.15
N PRO A 51 2.58 -1.27 -12.71
CA PRO A 51 2.79 -2.36 -13.65
C PRO A 51 3.54 -1.88 -14.91
N VAL A 52 4.20 -2.82 -15.59
CA VAL A 52 5.49 -2.68 -16.30
C VAL A 52 5.66 -1.62 -17.41
N PRO A 53 4.64 -1.05 -18.12
CA PRO A 53 4.95 0.03 -19.05
C PRO A 53 5.54 1.29 -18.39
N GLU A 54 5.19 1.56 -17.12
CA GLU A 54 5.45 2.86 -16.48
C GLU A 54 6.76 2.92 -15.67
N GLN A 55 7.33 1.77 -15.27
CA GLN A 55 8.56 1.74 -14.47
C GLN A 55 9.81 2.09 -15.30
N GLN A 56 9.84 1.72 -16.58
CA GLN A 56 11.00 1.95 -17.44
C GLN A 56 11.23 3.45 -17.72
N GLU A 57 10.16 4.26 -17.76
CA GLU A 57 10.28 5.69 -18.03
C GLU A 57 10.83 6.49 -16.85
N LEU A 58 10.56 6.07 -15.61
CA LEU A 58 11.01 6.79 -14.40
C LEU A 58 12.47 6.55 -14.03
N PHE A 59 13.05 5.40 -14.39
CA PHE A 59 14.42 5.02 -14.04
C PHE A 59 15.40 5.06 -15.24
N ALA A 60 14.97 5.56 -16.40
CA ALA A 60 15.82 5.71 -17.60
C ALA A 60 16.61 7.03 -17.67
N ALA A 61 16.75 7.75 -16.55
CA ALA A 61 17.50 9.02 -16.46
C ALA A 61 18.86 8.85 -15.77
#